data_AF-A0A7X7J460-F1
#
_entry.id   AF-A0A7X7J460-F1
#
_cell.length_a   1.000
_cell.length_b   1.000
_cell.length_c   1.000
_cell.angle_alpha   90.00
_cell.angle_beta   90.00
_cell.angle_gamma   90.00
#
_symmetry.space_group_name_H-M   'P 1'
#
loop_
_entity.id
_entity.type
_entity.pdbx_description
1 polymer ?
#
loop_
_entity_poly.entity_id
_entity_poly.type
_entity_poly.pdbx_seq_one_letter_code
_entity_poly.pdbx_strand_id
1 'polypeptide(L)' 'MLTDNILSLIGNTPLLRLKGEHIYVKAEFLNPGGSIKDRVALAMLEGAERDGRLKPNSIIVEPTSGN' A
#
# COMPACT_ATOMS: atom_id res chain seq x y z
N MET A 1 16.93 0.84 7.23
CA MET A 1 16.94 -0.29 6.27
C MET A 1 17.25 0.32 4.93
N LEU A 2 18.32 -0.13 4.27
CA LEU A 2 18.60 0.26 2.89
C LEU A 2 17.69 -0.57 1.96
N THR A 3 17.10 0.04 0.94
CA THR A 3 16.29 -0.66 -0.07
C THR A 3 16.61 -0.11 -1.46
N ASP A 4 16.52 -0.99 -2.46
CA ASP A 4 16.67 -0.66 -3.87
C ASP A 4 15.32 -0.40 -4.56
N ASN A 5 14.20 -0.63 -3.86
CA ASN A 5 12.85 -0.44 -4.40
C ASN A 5 11.90 0.13 -3.34
N ILE A 6 11.27 1.26 -3.66
CA ILE A 6 10.30 1.92 -2.77
C ILE A 6 9.09 1.05 -2.43
N LEU A 7 8.67 0.16 -3.34
CA LEU A 7 7.54 -0.75 -3.11
C LEU A 7 7.80 -1.72 -1.95
N SER A 8 9.07 -2.03 -1.65
CA SER A 8 9.42 -2.89 -0.53
C SER A 8 9.19 -2.24 0.83
N LEU A 9 8.92 -0.92 0.86
CA LEU A 9 8.60 -0.17 2.07
C LEU A 9 7.08 -0.06 2.32
N ILE A 10 6.24 -0.61 1.43
CA ILE A 10 4.80 -0.67 1.64
C ILE A 10 4.50 -1.64 2.78
N GLY A 11 3.73 -1.16 3.75
CA GLY A 11 3.32 -1.90 4.93
C GLY A 11 4.26 -1.74 6.12
N ASN A 12 4.22 -2.71 7.04
CA ASN A 12 4.96 -2.67 8.32
C ASN A 12 4.86 -1.33 9.09
N THR A 13 3.76 -0.61 8.89
CA THR A 13 3.50 0.67 9.53
C THR A 13 3.33 0.50 11.05
N PRO A 14 3.73 1.48 11.87
CA PRO A 14 3.60 1.39 13.32
C PRO A 14 2.15 1.23 13.80
N LEU A 15 1.96 0.39 14.83
CA LEU A 15 0.75 0.40 15.64
C LEU A 15 1.01 1.29 16.87
N LEU A 16 0.24 2.36 17.00
CA LEU A 16 0.40 3.37 18.05
C LEU A 16 -0.73 3.22 19.06
N ARG A 17 -0.42 3.28 20.35
CA ARG A 17 -1.43 3.35 21.41
C ARG A 17 -1.79 4.82 21.66
N LEU A 18 -3.08 5.16 21.67
CA LEU A 18 -3.52 6.50 22.08
C LEU A 18 -3.24 6.69 23.58
N LYS A 19 -2.68 7.85 23.94
CA LYS A 19 -2.20 8.11 25.31
C LYS A 19 -3.36 8.02 26.30
N GLY A 20 -3.20 7.18 27.32
CA GLY A 20 -4.20 6.99 28.38
C GLY A 20 -5.31 6.00 28.04
N GLU A 21 -5.41 5.54 26.80
CA GLU A 21 -6.52 4.69 26.33
C GLU A 21 -6.04 3.27 25.97
N HIS A 22 -6.96 2.31 25.94
CA HIS A 22 -6.72 0.98 25.33
C HIS A 22 -7.15 0.95 23.85
N ILE A 23 -6.87 2.04 23.15
CA ILE A 23 -7.19 2.23 21.72
C ILE A 23 -5.87 2.26 20.95
N TYR A 24 -5.82 1.52 19.84
CA TYR A 24 -4.65 1.40 18.99
C TYR A 24 -4.98 1.86 17.58
N VAL A 25 -4.08 2.64 16.98
CA VAL A 25 -4.22 3.18 15.63
C VAL A 25 -3.05 2.73 14.77
N LYS A 26 -3.32 2.35 13.53
CA LYS A 26 -2.30 1.95 12.56
C LYS A 26 -1.92 3.16 11.71
N ALA A 27 -0.66 3.58 11.75
CA ALA A 27 -0.18 4.78 11.06
C ALA A 27 0.04 4.54 9.55
N GLU A 28 -1.03 4.24 8.81
CA GLU A 28 -0.98 3.92 7.38
C GLU A 28 -0.56 5.10 6.48
N PHE A 29 -0.58 6.32 7.02
CA PHE A 29 0.01 7.49 6.34
C PHE A 29 1.53 7.42 6.20
N LEU A 30 2.18 6.45 6.86
CA LEU A 30 3.62 6.19 6.74
C LEU A 30 3.98 5.19 5.64
N ASN A 31 3.02 4.69 4.86
CA ASN A 31 3.35 4.04 3.60
C ASN A 31 3.98 5.08 2.64
N PRO A 32 4.84 4.66 1.68
CA PRO A 32 5.53 5.58 0.77
C PRO A 32 4.63 6.52 -0.04
N GLY A 33 3.47 6.04 -0.49
CA GLY A 33 2.45 6.82 -1.19
C GLY A 33 1.51 7.61 -0.26
N GLY A 34 1.74 7.56 1.06
CA GLY A 34 1.09 8.43 2.03
C GLY A 34 -0.28 7.96 2.54
N SER A 35 -0.76 6.79 2.12
CA SER A 35 -2.01 6.23 2.63
C SER A 35 -2.04 4.70 2.60
N ILE A 36 -3.10 4.11 3.15
CA ILE A 36 -3.32 2.66 3.15
C ILE A 36 -3.43 2.08 1.74
N LYS A 37 -3.71 2.91 0.72
CA LYS A 37 -4.01 2.44 -0.63
C LYS A 37 -2.79 1.90 -1.38
N ASP A 38 -1.59 2.18 -0.91
CA ASP A 38 -0.37 1.50 -1.37
C ASP A 38 -0.50 -0.02 -1.31
N ARG A 39 -1.10 -0.54 -0.23
CA ARG A 39 -1.27 -1.99 -0.02
C ARG A 39 -2.18 -2.61 -1.06
N VAL A 40 -3.34 -2.00 -1.30
CA VAL A 40 -4.33 -2.55 -2.21
C VAL A 40 -3.86 -2.42 -3.66
N ALA A 41 -3.22 -1.31 -4.01
CA ALA A 41 -2.63 -1.12 -5.33
C ALA A 41 -1.57 -2.20 -5.61
N LEU A 42 -0.63 -2.42 -4.69
CA LEU A 42 0.39 -3.45 -4.84
C LEU A 42 -0.24 -4.84 -5.00
N ALA A 43 -1.16 -5.22 -4.10
CA ALA A 43 -1.79 -6.53 -4.13
C ALA A 43 -2.63 -6.77 -5.41
N MET A 44 -3.34 -5.76 -5.90
CA MET A 44 -4.13 -5.85 -7.13
C MET A 44 -3.24 -6.04 -8.35
N LEU A 45 -2.16 -5.27 -8.46
CA LEU A 45 -1.25 -5.33 -9.61
C LEU A 45 -0.48 -6.65 -9.62
N GLU A 46 0.14 -7.03 -8.49
CA GLU A 46 0.83 -8.33 -8.37
C GLU A 46 -0.11 -9.51 -8.64
N GLY A 47 -1.36 -9.43 -8.16
CA GLY A 47 -2.39 -10.42 -8.46
C GLY A 47 -2.69 -10.51 -9.96
N ALA A 48 -2.96 -9.37 -10.60
CA ALA A 48 -3.25 -9.33 -12.03
C ALA A 48 -2.08 -9.78 -12.91
N GLU A 49 -0.84 -9.51 -12.50
CA GLU A 49 0.38 -10.02 -13.17
C GLU A 49 0.50 -11.52 -13.02
N ARG A 50 0.33 -12.06 -11.80
CA ARG A 50 0.35 -13.52 -11.56
C ARG A 50 -0.72 -14.26 -12.37
N ASP A 51 -1.90 -13.65 -12.50
CA ASP A 51 -3.02 -14.21 -13.25
C ASP A 51 -2.86 -14.02 -14.78
N GLY A 52 -1.81 -13.35 -15.25
CA GLY A 52 -1.57 -13.05 -16.67
C GLY A 52 -2.54 -12.03 -17.29
N ARG A 53 -3.33 -11.34 -16.45
CA ARG A 53 -4.30 -10.31 -16.85
C ARG A 53 -3.64 -8.96 -17.11
N LEU A 54 -2.54 -8.67 -16.41
CA LEU A 54 -1.72 -7.47 -16.60
C LEU A 54 -0.48 -7.79 -17.44
N LYS A 55 -0.18 -6.94 -18.42
CA LYS A 55 0.98 -7.02 -19.29
C LYS A 55 1.67 -5.65 -19.35
N PRO A 56 2.94 -5.55 -19.77
CA PRO A 56 3.68 -4.28 -19.76
C PRO A 56 3.00 -3.11 -20.48
N ASN A 57 2.15 -3.38 -21.48
CA ASN A 57 1.44 -2.36 -22.25
C ASN A 57 -0.06 -2.29 -21.93
N SER A 58 -0.50 -2.93 -20.84
CA SER A 58 -1.88 -2.83 -20.37
C SER A 58 -2.17 -1.41 -19.90
N ILE A 59 -3.36 -0.91 -20.20
CA ILE A 59 -3.88 0.33 -19.62
C ILE A 59 -4.68 -0.05 -18.39
N ILE A 60 -4.32 0.52 -17.24
CA ILE A 60 -5.06 0.38 -15.98
C ILE A 60 -6.03 1.55 -15.89
N VAL A 61 -7.31 1.24 -15.68
CA VAL A 61 -8.36 2.25 -15.44
C VAL A 61 -9.06 1.86 -14.16
N GLU A 62 -9.07 2.77 -13.19
CA GLU A 62 -9.72 2.55 -11.89
C GLU A 62 -10.50 3.82 -11.50
N PRO A 63 -11.82 3.72 -11.25
CA PRO A 63 -12.57 4.83 -10.69
C PRO A 63 -12.17 4.99 -9.23
N THR A 64 -11.52 6.10 -8.90
CA THR A 64 -11.04 6.35 -7.54
C THR A 64 -11.38 7.76 -7.08
N SER A 65 -11.55 7.92 -5.76
CA SER A 65 -11.63 9.22 -5.10
C SER A 65 -10.26 9.90 -4.93
N GLY A 66 -9.20 9.31 -5.48
CA GLY A 66 -7.79 9.60 -5.17
C GLY A 66 -7.17 8.55 -4.24
N ASN A 67 -5.93 8.81 -3.84
CA ASN A 67 -5.24 8.07 -2.78
C ASN A 67 -5.03 8.90 -1.53
#